data_AF-A0A9E6TIG7-F1
#
_entry.id   AF-A0A9E6TIG7-F1
#
_cell.length_a   1.000
_cell.length_b   1.000
_cell.length_c   1.000
_cell.angle_alpha   90.00
_cell.angle_beta   90.00
_cell.angle_gamma   90.00
#
_symmetry.space_group_name_H-M   'P 1'
#
loop_
_entity.id
_entity.type
_entity.pdbx_description
1 polymer ?
#
loop_
_entity_poly.entity_id
_entity_poly.type
_entity_poly.pdbx_seq_one_letter_code
_entity_poly.pdbx_strand_id
1 'polypeptide(L)'
;MPLKRSRIGAFAALIGCTFASTAHAASEHEMAVGGAALYQVCAQKRPEKELSLEQYISLHPHMSTQLANDIREFSSQPKHKAELEDTVLRMRTEATQDLLEVVCDSYYRDAKNRE
;
A
#
# COMPACT_ATOMS: atom_id res chain seq x y z
N MET A 1 3.72 28.93 3.20
CA MET A 1 3.66 27.66 2.44
C MET A 1 3.31 26.49 3.39
N PRO A 2 2.03 26.10 3.54
CA PRO A 2 1.64 24.99 4.44
C PRO A 2 1.11 23.72 3.74
N LEU A 3 0.88 23.76 2.42
CA LEU A 3 0.12 22.72 1.70
C LEU A 3 0.80 21.34 1.55
N LYS A 4 2.12 21.23 1.74
CA LYS A 4 2.85 19.96 1.58
C LYS A 4 2.78 19.05 2.82
N ARG A 5 2.66 19.62 4.02
CA ARG A 5 2.65 18.84 5.28
C ARG A 5 1.30 18.18 5.55
N SER A 6 0.21 18.81 5.11
CA SER A 6 -1.14 18.28 5.28
C SER A 6 -1.43 17.03 4.44
N ARG A 7 -0.70 16.84 3.31
CA ARG A 7 -0.85 15.66 2.45
C ARG A 7 -0.20 14.41 3.06
N ILE A 8 0.92 14.55 3.76
CA ILE A 8 1.62 13.41 4.39
C ILE A 8 0.81 12.86 5.57
N GLY A 9 0.15 13.73 6.35
CA GLY A 9 -0.76 13.31 7.42
C GLY A 9 -2.02 12.60 6.90
N ALA A 10 -2.50 12.95 5.71
CA ALA A 10 -3.57 12.22 5.04
C ALA A 10 -3.10 10.83 4.59
N PHE A 11 -1.88 10.67 4.09
CA PHE A 11 -1.31 9.37 3.71
C PHE A 11 -1.16 8.39 4.88
N ALA A 12 -0.89 8.87 6.09
CA ALA A 12 -0.85 8.04 7.29
C ALA A 12 -2.25 7.56 7.74
N ALA A 13 -3.24 8.46 7.73
CA ALA A 13 -4.63 8.10 7.99
C ALA A 13 -5.21 7.18 6.88
N LEU A 14 -4.69 7.32 5.65
CA LEU A 14 -4.92 6.47 4.49
C LEU A 14 -4.21 5.11 4.58
N ILE A 15 -3.73 4.62 5.72
CA ILE A 15 -3.30 3.22 5.85
C ILE A 15 -4.11 2.50 6.93
N GLY A 16 -4.68 3.23 7.89
CA GLY A 16 -5.54 2.67 8.94
C GLY A 16 -7.06 2.67 8.65
N CYS A 17 -7.55 3.43 7.66
CA CYS A 17 -8.99 3.59 7.37
C CYS A 17 -9.36 3.50 5.86
N THR A 18 -8.47 3.03 5.00
CA THR A 18 -8.38 3.45 3.59
C THR A 18 -9.27 2.79 2.57
N PHE A 19 -9.85 1.62 2.84
CA PHE A 19 -10.76 1.02 1.86
C PHE A 19 -12.21 1.48 2.01
N ALA A 20 -12.58 2.17 3.10
CA ALA A 20 -13.97 2.54 3.34
C ALA A 20 -14.28 4.04 3.19
N SER A 21 -13.39 4.96 3.59
CA SER A 21 -13.78 6.37 3.79
C SER A 21 -13.10 7.38 2.85
N THR A 22 -11.95 7.03 2.29
CA THR A 22 -11.13 7.92 1.44
C THR A 22 -11.08 7.50 -0.02
N ALA A 23 -11.57 6.31 -0.34
CA ALA A 23 -11.74 5.83 -1.72
C ALA A 23 -12.61 6.77 -2.58
N HIS A 24 -13.42 7.63 -1.96
CA HIS A 24 -14.21 8.66 -2.67
C HIS A 24 -13.41 9.90 -3.08
N ALA A 25 -12.19 10.12 -2.56
CA ALA A 25 -11.39 11.32 -2.82
C ALA A 25 -10.01 11.04 -3.45
N ALA A 26 -9.52 9.80 -3.37
CA ALA A 26 -8.32 9.36 -4.09
C ALA A 26 -8.71 8.91 -5.49
N SER A 27 -7.93 9.30 -6.49
CA SER A 27 -8.08 8.75 -7.85
C SER A 27 -7.75 7.25 -7.86
N GLU A 28 -8.32 6.50 -8.80
CA GLU A 28 -8.00 5.06 -8.98
C GLU A 28 -6.50 4.83 -9.13
N HIS A 29 -5.82 5.72 -9.86
CA HIS A 29 -4.36 5.74 -9.99
C HIS A 29 -3.64 5.89 -8.65
N GLU A 30 -4.03 6.86 -7.81
CA GLU A 30 -3.42 7.04 -6.49
C GLU A 30 -3.65 5.84 -5.57
N MET A 31 -4.80 5.18 -5.67
CA MET A 31 -5.07 3.94 -4.95
C MET A 31 -4.19 2.79 -5.45
N ALA A 32 -3.99 2.68 -6.76
CA ALA A 32 -3.17 1.64 -7.36
C ALA A 32 -1.68 1.81 -7.01
N VAL A 33 -1.14 3.03 -7.17
CA VAL A 33 0.25 3.35 -6.79
C VAL A 33 0.44 3.15 -5.28
N GLY A 34 -0.50 3.61 -4.47
CA GLY A 34 -0.46 3.43 -3.01
C GLY A 34 -0.51 1.97 -2.60
N GLY A 35 -1.39 1.17 -3.19
CA GLY A 35 -1.49 -0.26 -2.93
C GLY A 35 -0.23 -1.03 -3.31
N ALA A 36 0.35 -0.72 -4.48
CA ALA A 36 1.63 -1.30 -4.91
C ALA A 36 2.79 -0.88 -3.98
N ALA A 37 2.82 0.38 -3.54
CA ALA A 37 3.83 0.86 -2.61
C ALA A 37 3.72 0.20 -1.24
N LEU A 38 2.50 0.04 -0.71
CA LEU A 38 2.26 -0.64 0.56
C LEU A 38 2.70 -2.11 0.49
N TYR A 39 2.36 -2.82 -0.58
CA TYR A 39 2.85 -4.17 -0.84
C TYR A 39 4.38 -4.23 -0.81
N GLN A 40 5.07 -3.35 -1.54
CA GLN A 40 6.54 -3.32 -1.56
C GLN A 40 7.14 -2.97 -0.19
N VAL A 41 6.53 -2.04 0.55
CA VAL A 41 6.99 -1.67 1.89
C VAL A 41 6.92 -2.88 2.82
N CYS A 42 5.80 -3.60 2.82
CA CYS A 42 5.64 -4.79 3.64
C CYS A 42 6.60 -5.90 3.22
N ALA A 43 6.64 -6.25 1.92
CA ALA A 43 7.54 -7.29 1.39
C ALA A 43 9.02 -7.05 1.77
N GLN A 44 9.47 -5.79 1.80
CA GLN A 44 10.83 -5.45 2.22
C GLN A 44 11.05 -5.47 3.73
N LYS A 45 10.02 -5.30 4.55
CA LYS A 45 10.14 -5.29 6.03
C LYS A 45 10.29 -6.69 6.62
N ARG A 46 9.65 -7.70 6.02
CA ARG A 46 9.76 -9.11 6.47
C ARG A 46 10.02 -10.03 5.27
N PRO A 47 11.22 -9.97 4.66
CA PRO A 47 11.55 -10.83 3.52
C PRO A 47 11.45 -12.32 3.87
N GLU A 48 11.56 -12.68 5.14
CA GLU A 48 11.45 -14.05 5.64
C GLU A 48 10.01 -14.59 5.72
N LYS A 49 9.00 -13.73 5.61
CA LYS A 49 7.58 -14.11 5.75
C LYS A 49 6.83 -14.21 4.41
N GLU A 50 7.55 -14.19 3.28
CA GLU A 50 7.06 -14.35 1.91
C GLU A 50 5.59 -13.93 1.68
N LEU A 51 5.32 -12.62 1.64
CA LEU A 51 4.02 -12.10 1.19
C LEU A 51 4.07 -11.95 -0.33
N SER A 52 3.42 -12.85 -1.06
CA SER A 52 3.26 -12.70 -2.52
C SER A 52 2.25 -11.60 -2.85
N LEU A 53 2.37 -11.04 -4.06
CA LEU A 53 1.44 -10.03 -4.56
C LEU A 53 -0.01 -10.54 -4.61
N GLU A 54 -0.21 -11.79 -5.02
CA GLU A 54 -1.54 -12.38 -5.10
C GLU A 54 -2.14 -12.65 -3.72
N GLN A 55 -1.33 -13.06 -2.73
CA GLN A 55 -1.79 -13.12 -1.34
C GLN A 55 -2.21 -11.73 -0.86
N TYR A 56 -1.39 -10.69 -1.08
CA TYR A 56 -1.75 -9.32 -0.74
C TYR A 56 -3.08 -8.89 -1.36
N ILE A 57 -3.30 -9.12 -2.66
CA ILE A 57 -4.56 -8.80 -3.33
C ILE A 57 -5.72 -9.59 -2.72
N SER A 58 -5.54 -10.89 -2.46
CA SER A 58 -6.59 -11.74 -1.87
C SER A 58 -7.05 -11.29 -0.49
N LEU A 59 -6.18 -10.63 0.28
CA LEU A 59 -6.51 -10.08 1.60
C LEU A 59 -7.47 -8.89 1.53
N HIS A 60 -7.74 -8.35 0.33
CA HIS A 60 -8.63 -7.22 0.10
C HIS A 60 -9.88 -7.65 -0.70
N PRO A 61 -10.86 -8.36 -0.10
CA PRO A 61 -11.99 -8.95 -0.81
C PRO A 61 -12.95 -7.93 -1.45
N HIS A 62 -12.87 -6.66 -1.05
CA HIS A 62 -13.67 -5.57 -1.59
C HIS A 62 -12.95 -4.77 -2.68
N MET A 63 -11.72 -5.14 -3.04
CA MET A 63 -10.97 -4.52 -4.12
C MET A 63 -11.63 -4.83 -5.47
N SER A 64 -11.78 -3.83 -6.33
CA SER A 64 -12.27 -4.05 -7.69
C SER A 64 -11.24 -4.81 -8.53
N THR A 65 -11.70 -5.57 -9.51
CA THR A 65 -10.81 -6.28 -10.46
C THR A 65 -9.87 -5.30 -11.18
N GLN A 66 -10.35 -4.10 -11.51
CA GLN A 66 -9.56 -3.06 -12.15
C GLN A 66 -8.43 -2.60 -11.23
N LEU A 67 -8.73 -2.22 -9.99
CA LEU A 67 -7.70 -1.81 -9.03
C LEU A 67 -6.68 -2.91 -8.75
N ALA A 68 -7.12 -4.17 -8.68
CA ALA A 68 -6.20 -5.30 -8.54
C ALA A 68 -5.24 -5.44 -9.73
N ASN A 69 -5.74 -5.25 -10.96
CA ASN A 69 -4.93 -5.28 -12.17
C ASN A 69 -3.96 -4.09 -12.23
N ASP A 70 -4.42 -2.90 -11.85
CA ASP A 70 -3.57 -1.70 -11.82
C ASP A 70 -2.42 -1.90 -10.82
N ILE A 71 -2.70 -2.42 -9.61
CA ILE A 71 -1.65 -2.75 -8.62
C ILE A 71 -0.62 -3.74 -9.19
N ARG A 72 -1.06 -4.75 -9.95
CA ARG A 72 -0.14 -5.68 -10.64
C ARG A 72 0.72 -4.96 -11.68
N GLU A 73 0.13 -4.08 -12.47
CA GLU A 73 0.83 -3.27 -13.46
C GLU A 73 1.87 -2.35 -12.82
N PHE A 74 1.50 -1.61 -11.76
CA PHE A 74 2.44 -0.77 -11.01
C PHE A 74 3.59 -1.58 -10.41
N SER A 75 3.30 -2.78 -9.90
CA SER A 75 4.31 -3.62 -9.25
C SER A 75 5.27 -4.31 -10.21
N SER A 76 4.94 -4.39 -11.51
CA SER A 76 5.69 -5.20 -12.49
C SER A 76 6.25 -4.42 -13.69
N GLN A 77 5.62 -3.32 -14.10
CA GLN A 77 6.04 -2.62 -15.31
C GLN A 77 7.13 -1.58 -15.03
N PRO A 78 8.25 -1.59 -15.78
CA PRO A 78 9.35 -0.65 -15.58
C PRO A 78 8.96 0.83 -15.70
N LYS A 79 7.93 1.14 -16.50
CA LYS A 79 7.45 2.52 -16.73
C LYS A 79 6.93 3.19 -15.46
N HIS A 80 6.50 2.42 -14.46
CA HIS A 80 5.97 2.92 -13.19
C HIS A 80 7.00 2.95 -12.06
N LYS A 81 8.22 2.43 -12.30
CA LYS A 81 9.22 2.23 -11.26
C LYS A 81 9.55 3.50 -10.48
N ALA A 82 9.79 4.61 -11.18
CA ALA A 82 10.17 5.87 -10.54
C ALA A 82 9.06 6.44 -9.63
N GLU A 83 7.82 6.36 -10.09
CA GLU A 83 6.65 6.80 -9.33
C GLU A 83 6.40 5.91 -8.10
N LEU A 84 6.56 4.60 -8.27
CA LEU A 84 6.43 3.63 -7.20
C LEU A 84 7.51 3.83 -6.13
N GLU A 85 8.76 4.02 -6.54
CA GLU A 85 9.89 4.31 -5.63
C GLU A 85 9.67 5.61 -4.84
N ASP A 86 9.24 6.69 -5.49
CA ASP A 86 8.89 7.95 -4.81
C ASP A 86 7.76 7.73 -3.80
N THR A 87 6.75 6.92 -4.14
CA THR A 87 5.64 6.62 -3.23
C THR A 87 6.08 5.77 -2.04
N VAL A 88 6.93 4.76 -2.25
CA VAL A 88 7.53 3.95 -1.17
C VAL A 88 8.35 4.84 -0.23
N LEU A 89 9.14 5.78 -0.76
CA LEU A 89 9.90 6.74 0.05
C LEU A 89 8.98 7.63 0.88
N ARG A 90 7.89 8.15 0.29
CA ARG A 90 6.89 8.97 0.99
C ARG A 90 6.13 8.20 2.06
N MET A 91 5.97 6.89 1.92
CA MET A 91 5.36 6.05 2.95
C MET A 91 6.30 5.81 4.13
N ARG A 92 7.62 5.90 3.96
CA ARG A 92 8.63 5.57 4.98
C ARG A 92 9.08 6.80 5.77
N THR A 93 8.15 7.60 6.28
CA THR A 93 8.46 8.68 7.22
C THR A 93 8.48 8.15 8.65
N GLU A 94 9.22 8.81 9.56
CA GLU A 94 9.21 8.48 10.99
C GLU A 94 7.77 8.42 11.55
N ALA A 95 6.89 9.33 11.12
CA ALA A 95 5.50 9.38 11.56
C ALA A 95 4.62 8.21 11.09
N THR A 96 5.05 7.47 10.06
CA THR A 96 4.29 6.37 9.46
C THR A 96 4.90 5.00 9.73
N GLN A 97 6.13 4.93 10.25
CA GLN A 97 6.82 3.66 10.46
C GLN A 97 6.12 2.73 11.45
N ASP A 98 5.66 3.26 12.59
CA ASP A 98 4.95 2.46 13.60
C ASP A 98 3.62 1.91 13.04
N LEU A 99 2.90 2.73 12.28
CA LEU A 99 1.65 2.30 11.64
C LEU A 99 1.91 1.23 10.57
N LEU A 100 2.92 1.44 9.74
CA LEU A 100 3.31 0.46 8.71
C LEU A 100 3.72 -0.88 9.33
N GLU A 101 4.37 -0.85 10.50
CA GLU A 101 4.74 -2.07 11.21
C GLU A 101 3.51 -2.89 11.60
N VAL A 102 2.52 -2.24 12.22
CA VAL A 102 1.25 -2.89 12.60
C VAL A 102 0.51 -3.43 11.37
N VAL A 103 0.45 -2.64 10.30
CA VAL A 103 -0.27 -3.00 9.07
C VAL A 103 0.38 -4.20 8.39
N CYS A 104 1.71 -4.16 8.21
CA CYS A 104 2.42 -5.26 7.57
C CYS A 104 2.33 -6.54 8.41
N ASP A 105 2.48 -6.47 9.73
CA ASP A 105 2.31 -7.64 10.61
C ASP A 105 0.89 -8.21 10.57
N SER A 106 -0.14 -7.38 10.33
CA SER A 106 -1.50 -7.87 10.07
C SER A 106 -1.56 -8.69 8.78
N TYR A 107 -1.02 -8.17 7.67
CA TYR A 107 -1.03 -8.90 6.40
C TYR A 107 -0.32 -10.24 6.49
N TYR A 108 0.82 -10.31 7.17
CA TYR A 108 1.52 -11.58 7.37
C TYR A 108 0.73 -12.57 8.22
N ARG A 109 0.07 -12.08 9.27
CA ARG A 109 -0.79 -12.92 10.13
C ARG A 109 -1.97 -13.46 9.34
N ASP A 110 -2.63 -12.62 8.57
CA ASP A 110 -3.83 -12.98 7.82
C ASP A 110 -3.50 -13.88 6.63
N ALA A 111 -2.35 -13.69 5.98
CA ALA A 111 -1.85 -14.59 4.95
C ALA A 111 -1.61 -16.00 5.50
N LYS A 112 -0.95 -16.12 6.65
CA LYS A 112 -0.69 -17.41 7.32
C LYS A 112 -1.98 -18.15 7.73
N ASN A 113 -3.03 -17.42 8.11
CA ASN A 113 -4.31 -18.01 8.50
C ASN A 113 -5.13 -18.55 7.30
N ARG A 114 -4.67 -18.33 6.07
CA ARG A 114 -5.35 -18.76 4.82
C ARG A 114 -4.63 -19.93 4.11
N GLU A 115 -3.50 -20.40 4.66
CA GLU A 115 -2.81 -21.63 4.24
C GLU A 115 -3.44 -22.86 4.89
#